data_AF-A0A6I9LMI5-F1
#
_entry.id   AF-A0A6I9LMI5-F1
#
_cell.length_a   1.000
_cell.length_b   1.000
_cell.length_c   1.000
_cell.angle_alpha   90.00
_cell.angle_beta   90.00
_cell.angle_gamma   90.00
#
_symmetry.space_group_name_H-M   'P 1'
#
loop_
_entity.id
_entity.type
_entity.pdbx_description
1 polymer ?
#
loop_
_entity_poly.entity_id
_entity_poly.type
_entity_poly.pdbx_seq_one_letter_code
_entity_poly.pdbx_strand_id
1 'polypeptide(L)'
;MADEQEIMCKLESIKEIRNKTLQMEKIKARLKAEFEALESEERHLKEYKQEMDLLLQEKMAHVEELRLIHADINVMENTIKQSENDLNKLLESTRRLHDEYKPLKEHVDALRMTLGLQRLPDLCEEEEKLSLEPACHVTNRFIEMHLYALFAKPRVGHGTPKSQNGSKMNEEKVKG
;
A
#
# COMPACT_ATOMS: atom_id res chain seq x y z
N MET A 1 35.85 -74.03 -39.49
CA MET A 1 34.88 -74.41 -38.44
C MET A 1 35.08 -73.63 -37.14
N ALA A 2 36.13 -73.84 -36.34
CA ALA A 2 36.31 -73.11 -35.05
C ALA A 2 36.56 -71.60 -35.24
N ASP A 3 37.45 -71.22 -36.17
CA ASP A 3 37.74 -69.82 -36.50
C ASP A 3 36.52 -69.06 -37.05
N GLU A 4 35.67 -69.74 -37.85
CA GLU A 4 34.46 -69.13 -38.42
C GLU A 4 33.43 -68.83 -37.33
N GLN A 5 33.29 -69.72 -36.34
CA GLN A 5 32.41 -69.50 -35.20
C GLN A 5 32.89 -68.33 -34.33
N GLU A 6 34.21 -68.22 -34.11
CA GLU A 6 34.80 -67.10 -33.37
C GLU A 6 34.60 -65.77 -34.10
N ILE A 7 34.77 -65.76 -35.43
CA ILE A 7 34.51 -64.59 -36.28
C ILE A 7 33.03 -64.17 -36.17
N MET A 8 32.10 -65.12 -36.20
CA MET A 8 30.67 -64.84 -36.04
C MET A 8 30.34 -64.20 -34.68
N CYS A 9 30.86 -64.74 -33.57
CA CYS A 9 30.65 -64.15 -32.24
C CYS A 9 31.21 -62.73 -32.11
N LYS A 10 32.37 -62.45 -32.73
CA LYS A 10 32.95 -61.10 -32.77
C LYS A 10 32.06 -60.12 -33.54
N LEU A 11 31.49 -60.54 -34.67
CA LEU A 11 30.57 -59.71 -35.47
C LEU A 11 29.26 -59.41 -34.73
N GLU A 12 28.70 -60.37 -34.00
CA GLU A 12 27.53 -60.14 -33.15
C GLU A 12 27.81 -59.12 -32.05
N SER A 13 28.97 -59.23 -31.40
CA SER A 13 29.43 -58.26 -30.39
C SER A 13 29.58 -56.86 -30.98
N ILE A 14 30.16 -56.73 -32.18
CA ILE A 14 30.29 -55.44 -32.89
C ILE A 14 28.92 -54.85 -33.21
N LYS A 15 27.96 -55.66 -33.66
CA LYS A 15 26.58 -55.22 -33.93
C LYS A 15 25.90 -54.70 -32.66
N GLU A 16 26.07 -55.40 -31.54
CA GLU A 16 25.54 -54.96 -30.25
C GLU A 16 26.18 -53.65 -29.78
N ILE A 17 27.51 -53.53 -29.88
CA ILE A 17 28.25 -52.30 -29.57
C ILE A 17 27.67 -51.14 -30.38
N ARG A 18 27.53 -51.29 -31.70
CA ARG A 18 26.96 -50.24 -32.57
C ARG A 18 25.57 -49.80 -32.12
N ASN A 19 24.70 -50.75 -31.77
CA ASN A 19 23.35 -50.45 -31.31
C ASN A 19 23.36 -49.70 -29.98
N LYS A 20 24.20 -50.11 -29.02
CA LYS A 20 24.38 -49.43 -27.74
C LYS A 20 24.96 -48.03 -27.93
N THR A 21 25.93 -47.84 -28.81
CA THR A 21 26.49 -46.52 -29.14
C THR A 21 25.42 -45.57 -29.70
N LEU A 22 24.56 -46.05 -30.61
CA LEU A 22 23.46 -45.23 -31.15
C LEU A 22 22.43 -44.86 -30.08
N GLN A 23 22.08 -45.78 -29.17
CA GLN A 23 21.18 -45.48 -28.06
C GLN A 23 21.80 -44.46 -27.09
N MET A 24 23.07 -44.63 -26.77
CA MET A 24 23.82 -43.73 -25.90
C MET A 24 23.88 -42.31 -26.47
N GLU A 25 24.16 -42.14 -27.77
CA GLU A 25 24.19 -40.80 -28.38
C GLU A 25 22.80 -40.12 -28.39
N LYS A 26 21.71 -40.89 -28.55
CA LYS A 26 20.34 -40.35 -28.40
C LYS A 26 20.07 -39.86 -26.97
N ILE A 27 20.47 -40.64 -25.97
CA ILE A 27 20.29 -40.25 -24.55
C ILE A 27 21.16 -39.03 -24.23
N LYS A 28 22.41 -39.01 -24.69
CA LYS A 28 23.33 -37.89 -24.50
C LYS A 28 22.82 -36.58 -25.11
N ALA A 29 22.24 -36.64 -26.31
CA ALA A 29 21.64 -35.45 -26.93
C ALA A 29 20.47 -34.91 -26.11
N ARG A 30 19.58 -35.78 -25.63
CA ARG A 30 18.48 -35.39 -24.74
C ARG A 30 18.99 -34.80 -23.44
N LEU A 31 19.98 -35.44 -22.82
CA LEU A 31 20.56 -34.98 -21.56
C LEU A 31 21.16 -33.57 -21.68
N LYS A 32 21.81 -33.24 -22.79
CA LYS A 32 22.32 -31.89 -23.04
C LYS A 32 21.20 -30.84 -23.10
N ALA A 33 20.12 -31.14 -23.82
CA ALA A 33 18.97 -30.24 -23.89
C ALA A 33 18.32 -30.01 -22.51
N GLU A 34 18.21 -31.08 -21.69
CA GLU A 34 17.71 -30.96 -20.32
C GLU A 34 18.63 -30.11 -19.42
N PHE A 35 19.96 -30.20 -19.59
CA PHE A 35 20.90 -29.33 -18.86
C PHE A 35 20.72 -27.86 -19.23
N GLU A 36 20.59 -27.54 -20.52
CA GLU A 36 20.36 -26.16 -20.98
C GLU A 36 19.04 -25.60 -20.44
N ALA A 37 17.97 -26.41 -20.45
CA ALA A 37 16.68 -26.06 -19.88
C ALA A 37 16.79 -25.82 -18.35
N LEU A 38 17.49 -26.69 -17.63
CA LEU A 38 17.72 -26.57 -16.20
C LEU A 38 18.48 -25.29 -15.84
N GLU A 39 19.54 -24.97 -16.58
CA GLU A 39 20.32 -23.74 -16.38
C GLU A 39 19.47 -22.48 -16.65
N SER A 40 18.61 -22.51 -17.68
CA SER A 40 17.69 -21.41 -17.95
C SER A 40 16.68 -21.21 -16.82
N GLU A 41 16.13 -22.29 -16.27
CA GLU A 41 15.15 -22.23 -15.20
C GLU A 41 15.79 -21.75 -13.89
N GLU A 42 17.04 -22.15 -13.63
CA GLU A 42 17.80 -21.64 -12.49
C GLU A 42 18.01 -20.12 -12.58
N ARG A 43 18.23 -19.59 -13.79
CA ARG A 43 18.36 -18.15 -14.03
C ARG A 43 17.04 -17.42 -13.75
N HIS A 44 15.93 -17.89 -14.31
CA HIS A 44 14.60 -17.31 -14.06
C HIS A 44 14.25 -17.35 -12.56
N LEU A 45 14.56 -18.45 -11.87
CA LEU A 45 14.31 -18.57 -10.43
C LEU A 45 15.07 -17.52 -9.62
N LYS A 46 16.29 -17.16 -10.02
CA LYS A 46 17.07 -16.09 -9.39
C LYS A 46 16.42 -14.73 -9.65
N GLU A 47 16.02 -14.46 -10.88
CA GLU A 47 15.34 -13.21 -11.27
C GLU A 47 14.02 -13.03 -10.50
N TYR A 48 13.19 -14.06 -10.40
CA TYR A 48 11.92 -13.98 -9.66
C TYR A 48 12.12 -13.76 -8.16
N LYS A 49 13.16 -14.33 -7.56
CA LYS A 49 13.49 -14.09 -6.14
C LYS A 49 13.95 -12.65 -5.94
N GLN A 50 14.80 -12.14 -6.82
CA GLN A 50 15.24 -10.75 -6.77
C GLN A 50 14.06 -9.78 -6.94
N GLU A 51 13.18 -10.03 -7.89
CA GLU A 51 11.97 -9.22 -8.11
C GLU A 51 11.07 -9.22 -6.87
N MET A 52 10.89 -10.39 -6.24
CA MET A 52 10.14 -10.49 -4.98
C MET A 52 10.76 -9.62 -3.87
N ASP A 53 12.09 -9.63 -3.74
CA ASP A 53 12.79 -8.82 -2.73
C ASP A 53 12.61 -7.31 -2.99
N LEU A 54 12.66 -6.88 -4.26
CA LEU A 54 12.40 -5.50 -4.67
C LEU A 54 10.97 -5.06 -4.33
N LEU A 55 9.97 -5.90 -4.64
CA LEU A 55 8.57 -5.62 -4.30
C LEU A 55 8.35 -5.53 -2.80
N LEU A 56 9.02 -6.37 -2.00
CA LEU A 56 8.97 -6.29 -0.54
C LEU A 56 9.60 -4.99 -0.03
N GLN A 57 10.70 -4.54 -0.64
CA GLN A 57 11.33 -3.27 -0.30
C GLN A 57 10.42 -2.08 -0.63
N GLU A 58 9.80 -2.06 -1.81
CA GLU A 58 8.86 -1.00 -2.21
C GLU A 58 7.65 -0.95 -1.28
N LYS A 59 7.09 -2.11 -0.93
CA LYS A 59 6.03 -2.20 0.08
C LYS A 59 6.45 -1.58 1.41
N MET A 60 7.67 -1.83 1.86
CA MET A 60 8.19 -1.25 3.11
C MET A 60 8.37 0.26 3.01
N ALA A 61 8.80 0.78 1.85
CA ALA A 61 8.88 2.22 1.61
C ALA A 61 7.51 2.89 1.74
N HIS A 62 6.46 2.31 1.15
CA HIS A 62 5.09 2.83 1.30
C HIS A 62 4.55 2.79 2.73
N VAL A 63 4.91 1.77 3.52
CA VAL A 63 4.54 1.72 4.95
C VAL A 63 5.17 2.89 5.71
N GLU A 64 6.40 3.26 5.38
CA GLU A 64 7.07 4.40 6.01
C GLU A 64 6.47 5.74 5.56
N GLU A 65 6.10 5.89 4.29
CA GLU A 65 5.36 7.07 3.80
C GLU A 65 4.06 7.28 4.57
N LEU A 66 3.28 6.20 4.77
CA LEU A 66 2.04 6.25 5.56
C LEU A 66 2.32 6.65 7.02
N ARG A 67 3.44 6.20 7.60
CA ARG A 67 3.86 6.58 8.95
C ARG A 67 4.19 8.07 9.06
N LEU A 68 4.84 8.63 8.05
CA LEU A 68 5.15 10.06 7.98
C LEU A 68 3.88 10.90 7.84
N ILE A 69 2.97 10.53 6.94
CA ILE A 69 1.66 11.20 6.81
C ILE A 69 0.90 11.19 8.13
N HIS A 70 0.90 10.05 8.85
CA HIS A 70 0.27 9.97 10.16
C HIS A 70 0.90 10.93 11.19
N ALA A 71 2.22 11.07 11.18
CA ALA A 71 2.91 12.04 12.04
C ALA A 71 2.53 13.49 11.71
N ASP A 72 2.46 13.84 10.43
CA ASP A 72 2.06 15.17 9.98
C ASP A 72 0.62 15.51 10.35
N ILE A 73 -0.30 14.54 10.21
CA ILE A 73 -1.69 14.68 10.67
C ILE A 73 -1.72 15.00 12.17
N ASN A 74 -0.99 14.25 12.99
CA ASN A 74 -0.97 14.47 14.44
C ASN A 74 -0.42 15.87 14.80
N VAL A 75 0.59 16.37 14.06
CA VAL A 75 1.10 17.74 14.25
C VAL A 75 0.02 18.78 13.91
N MET A 76 -0.70 18.59 12.80
CA MET A 76 -1.79 19.47 12.39
C MET A 76 -2.95 19.46 13.38
N GLU A 77 -3.36 18.30 13.89
CA GLU A 77 -4.41 18.18 14.91
C GLU A 77 -4.05 18.94 16.19
N ASN A 78 -2.82 18.79 16.67
CA ASN A 78 -2.34 19.51 17.84
C ASN A 78 -2.29 21.03 17.60
N THR A 79 -1.90 21.44 16.39
CA THR A 79 -1.85 22.87 16.00
C THR A 79 -3.24 23.50 15.97
N ILE A 80 -4.23 22.79 15.42
CA ILE A 80 -5.63 23.23 15.41
C ILE A 80 -6.14 23.37 16.84
N LYS A 81 -5.97 22.34 17.67
CA LYS A 81 -6.39 22.35 19.08
C LYS A 81 -5.78 23.52 19.87
N GLN A 82 -4.50 23.81 19.64
CA GLN A 82 -3.84 24.96 20.25
C GLN A 82 -4.45 26.28 19.78
N SER A 83 -4.67 26.42 18.47
CA SER A 83 -5.25 27.63 17.87
C SER A 83 -6.68 27.88 18.35
N GLU A 84 -7.50 26.83 18.50
CA GLU A 84 -8.85 26.93 19.05
C GLU A 84 -8.83 27.41 20.51
N ASN A 85 -7.90 26.90 21.31
CA ASN A 85 -7.73 27.34 22.69
C ASN A 85 -7.32 28.83 22.76
N ASP A 86 -6.37 29.25 21.91
CA ASP A 86 -5.93 30.64 21.88
C ASP A 86 -7.02 31.58 21.36
N LEU A 87 -7.82 31.14 20.37
CA LEU A 87 -9.00 31.86 19.93
C LEU A 87 -10.02 32.04 21.07
N ASN A 88 -10.30 31.00 21.85
CA ASN A 88 -11.20 31.08 23.00
C ASN A 88 -10.70 32.09 24.04
N LYS A 89 -9.40 32.10 24.36
CA LYS A 89 -8.82 33.09 25.28
C LYS A 89 -8.96 34.52 24.76
N LEU A 90 -8.70 34.74 23.47
CA LEU A 90 -8.84 36.06 22.83
C LEU A 90 -10.30 36.52 22.84
N LEU A 91 -11.22 35.63 22.54
CA LEU A 91 -12.66 35.90 22.54
C LEU A 91 -13.16 36.25 23.95
N GLU A 92 -12.74 35.51 24.98
CA GLU A 92 -13.03 35.85 26.38
C GLU A 92 -12.45 37.21 26.77
N SER A 93 -11.18 37.47 26.44
CA SER A 93 -10.54 38.76 26.73
C SER A 93 -11.25 39.92 26.05
N THR A 94 -11.68 39.74 24.81
CA THR A 94 -12.37 40.77 24.03
C THR A 94 -13.76 41.04 24.60
N ARG A 95 -14.50 40.00 24.99
CA ARG A 95 -15.80 40.13 25.68
C ARG A 95 -15.66 40.93 26.98
N ARG A 96 -14.67 40.63 27.82
CA ARG A 96 -14.41 41.38 29.06
C ARG A 96 -14.15 42.87 28.81
N LEU A 97 -13.31 43.18 27.82
CA LEU A 97 -13.05 44.58 27.44
C LEU A 97 -14.29 45.28 26.91
N HIS A 98 -15.13 44.58 26.15
CA HIS A 98 -16.39 45.12 25.65
C HIS A 98 -17.36 45.43 26.79
N ASP A 99 -17.48 44.54 27.77
CA ASP A 99 -18.27 44.72 28.98
C ASP A 99 -17.78 45.92 29.82
N GLU A 100 -16.46 46.20 29.84
CA GLU A 100 -15.88 47.40 30.48
C GLU A 100 -16.10 48.68 29.66
N TYR A 101 -15.98 48.60 28.33
CA TYR A 101 -16.12 49.73 27.41
C TYR A 101 -17.53 50.33 27.44
N LYS A 102 -18.55 49.48 27.40
CA LYS A 102 -19.96 49.90 27.28
C LYS A 102 -20.40 50.91 28.37
N PRO A 103 -20.27 50.63 29.67
CA PRO A 103 -20.65 51.58 30.72
C PRO A 103 -19.76 52.83 30.71
N LEU A 104 -18.48 52.70 30.36
CA LEU A 104 -17.58 53.85 30.26
C LEU A 104 -17.98 54.79 29.13
N LYS A 105 -18.31 54.26 27.95
CA LYS A 105 -18.83 55.03 26.81
C LYS A 105 -20.12 55.75 27.18
N GLU A 106 -21.07 55.05 27.81
CA GLU A 106 -22.33 55.63 28.27
C GLU A 106 -22.08 56.81 29.23
N HIS A 107 -21.12 56.66 30.15
CA HIS A 107 -20.73 57.74 31.06
C HIS A 107 -20.09 58.94 30.33
N VAL A 108 -19.18 58.69 29.39
CA VAL A 108 -18.55 59.73 28.56
C VAL A 108 -19.60 60.47 27.72
N ASP A 109 -20.52 59.74 27.08
CA ASP A 109 -21.61 60.33 26.31
C ASP A 109 -22.53 61.18 27.19
N ALA A 110 -22.84 60.73 28.42
CA ALA A 110 -23.61 61.54 29.37
C ALA A 110 -22.90 62.87 29.70
N LEU A 111 -21.59 62.85 29.96
CA LEU A 111 -20.79 64.06 30.19
C LEU A 111 -20.71 64.97 28.96
N ARG A 112 -20.61 64.41 27.75
CA ARG A 112 -20.63 65.20 26.50
C ARG A 112 -21.96 65.93 26.31
N MET A 113 -23.07 65.26 26.64
CA MET A 113 -24.40 65.84 26.52
C MET A 113 -24.63 67.02 27.48
N THR A 114 -24.06 67.02 28.69
CA THR A 114 -24.18 68.18 29.61
C THR A 114 -23.49 69.45 29.08
N LEU A 115 -22.52 69.28 28.18
CA LEU A 115 -21.80 70.35 27.50
C LEU A 115 -22.37 70.69 26.11
N GLY A 116 -23.47 70.06 25.70
CA GLY A 116 -24.10 70.27 24.40
C GLY A 116 -23.35 69.64 23.21
N LEU A 117 -22.44 68.69 23.45
CA LEU A 117 -21.71 67.96 22.40
C LEU A 117 -22.48 66.72 21.95
N GLN A 118 -22.27 66.30 20.69
CA GLN A 118 -22.84 65.06 20.15
C GLN A 118 -22.16 63.81 20.75
N ARG A 119 -22.92 62.70 20.82
CA ARG A 119 -22.45 61.38 21.26
C ARG A 119 -21.39 60.81 20.32
N LEU A 120 -20.56 59.92 20.85
CA LEU A 120 -19.55 59.20 20.08
C LEU A 120 -20.19 58.04 19.28
N PRO A 121 -19.63 57.67 18.11
CA PRO A 121 -20.06 56.49 17.35
C PRO A 121 -20.00 55.18 18.17
N ASP A 122 -20.89 54.25 17.86
CA ASP A 122 -20.95 52.92 18.48
C ASP A 122 -20.10 51.89 17.71
N LEU A 123 -19.78 50.78 18.38
CA LEU A 123 -19.00 49.65 17.84
C LEU A 123 -19.90 48.48 17.39
N CYS A 124 -21.06 48.78 16.78
CA CYS A 124 -22.07 47.76 16.47
C CYS A 124 -21.55 46.63 15.56
N GLU A 125 -20.71 46.95 14.57
CA GLU A 125 -20.14 45.96 13.65
C GLU A 125 -19.14 45.02 14.34
N GLU A 126 -18.42 45.52 15.35
CA GLU A 126 -17.50 44.73 16.17
C GLU A 126 -18.23 43.86 17.19
N GLU A 127 -19.37 44.33 17.71
CA GLU A 127 -20.23 43.58 18.64
C GLU A 127 -20.83 42.33 17.99
N GLU A 128 -21.22 42.40 16.72
CA GLU A 128 -21.69 41.25 15.96
C GLU A 128 -20.64 40.13 15.89
N LYS A 129 -19.34 40.48 15.87
CA LYS A 129 -18.23 39.50 15.81
C LYS A 129 -18.04 38.75 17.13
N LEU A 130 -18.53 39.29 18.25
CA LEU A 130 -18.49 38.65 19.58
C LEU A 130 -19.60 37.61 19.76
N SER A 131 -20.64 37.67 18.92
CA SER A 131 -21.77 36.75 18.90
C SER A 131 -21.49 35.43 18.18
N LEU A 132 -20.35 35.33 17.46
CA LEU A 132 -19.94 34.07 16.83
C LEU A 132 -19.82 32.96 17.90
N GLU A 133 -20.59 31.89 17.72
CA GLU A 133 -20.43 30.65 18.46
C GLU A 133 -19.05 30.05 18.13
N PRO A 134 -18.33 29.42 19.08
CA PRO A 134 -17.10 28.70 18.78
C PRO A 134 -17.41 27.54 17.83
N ALA A 135 -17.35 27.79 16.52
CA ALA A 135 -17.60 26.81 15.50
C ALA A 135 -16.39 25.88 15.40
N CYS A 136 -16.31 24.88 16.29
CA CYS A 136 -15.25 23.87 16.27
C CYS A 136 -15.83 22.47 16.48
N HIS A 137 -16.86 22.10 15.73
CA HIS A 137 -17.14 20.69 15.49
C HIS A 137 -16.26 20.19 14.35
N VAL A 138 -14.99 19.89 14.65
CA VAL A 138 -14.23 18.97 13.79
C VAL A 138 -14.83 17.58 13.99
N THR A 139 -15.90 17.30 13.25
CA THR A 139 -16.44 15.95 13.11
C THR A 139 -15.35 15.12 12.47
N ASN A 140 -14.76 14.26 13.30
CA ASN A 140 -13.64 13.42 12.93
C ASN A 140 -14.10 12.30 11.98
N ARG A 141 -14.28 12.64 10.70
CA ARG A 141 -14.65 11.69 9.65
C ARG A 141 -13.52 10.71 9.29
N PHE A 142 -12.30 10.93 9.78
CA PHE A 142 -11.14 10.08 9.46
C PHE A 142 -10.85 9.01 10.53
N ILE A 143 -11.15 9.24 11.81
CA ILE A 143 -11.03 8.21 12.85
C ILE A 143 -11.99 7.02 12.60
N GLU A 144 -13.16 7.26 12.03
CA GLU A 144 -14.14 6.20 11.73
C GLU A 144 -13.60 5.19 10.69
N MET A 145 -12.69 5.60 9.81
CA MET A 145 -12.10 4.73 8.79
C MET A 145 -10.92 3.89 9.32
N HIS A 146 -10.24 4.33 10.38
CA HIS A 146 -9.11 3.58 10.98
C HIS A 146 -9.55 2.32 11.74
N LEU A 147 -10.78 2.30 12.28
CA LEU A 147 -11.34 1.10 12.91
C LEU A 147 -11.66 -0.01 11.89
N TYR A 148 -12.08 0.33 10.67
CA TYR A 148 -12.38 -0.66 9.63
C TYR A 148 -11.11 -1.29 9.01
N ALA A 149 -9.99 -0.56 8.96
CA ALA A 149 -8.73 -1.07 8.41
C ALA A 149 -8.04 -2.11 9.30
N LEU A 150 -8.18 -2.01 10.63
CA LEU A 150 -7.64 -2.99 11.59
C LEU A 150 -8.33 -4.37 11.53
N PHE A 151 -9.53 -4.46 10.95
CA PHE A 151 -10.26 -5.72 10.76
C PHE A 151 -10.14 -6.33 9.35
N ALA A 152 -9.39 -5.70 8.44
CA ALA A 152 -9.10 -6.28 7.13
C ALA A 152 -8.08 -7.41 7.27
N LYS A 153 -8.57 -8.62 7.58
CA LYS A 153 -7.80 -9.86 7.55
C LYS A 153 -7.00 -9.96 6.24
N PRO A 154 -5.74 -10.44 6.27
CA PRO A 154 -5.05 -10.79 5.04
C PRO A 154 -5.86 -11.88 4.34
N ARG A 155 -6.38 -11.58 3.15
CA ARG A 155 -6.91 -12.62 2.26
C ARG A 155 -5.75 -13.52 1.89
N VAL A 156 -5.73 -14.70 2.49
CA VAL A 156 -4.91 -15.84 2.07
C VAL A 156 -5.14 -16.03 0.58
N GLY A 157 -4.07 -15.84 -0.21
CA GLY A 157 -4.10 -16.00 -1.66
C GLY A 157 -4.60 -17.39 -2.02
N HIS A 158 -5.57 -17.41 -2.93
CA HIS A 158 -6.14 -18.60 -3.53
C HIS A 158 -5.04 -19.53 -4.05
N GLY A 159 -5.20 -20.82 -3.75
CA GLY A 159 -4.35 -21.87 -4.28
C GLY A 159 -4.27 -21.82 -5.80
N THR A 160 -3.05 -21.91 -6.30
CA THR A 160 -2.70 -22.22 -7.69
C THR A 160 -3.59 -23.34 -8.24
N PRO A 161 -4.19 -23.20 -9.43
CA PRO A 161 -4.85 -24.32 -10.09
C PRO A 161 -3.79 -25.33 -10.50
N LYS A 162 -3.92 -26.57 -9.98
CA LYS A 162 -3.14 -27.72 -10.46
C LYS A 162 -3.40 -27.92 -11.95
N SER A 163 -2.36 -27.79 -12.76
CA SER A 163 -2.32 -28.26 -14.13
C SER A 163 -2.58 -29.77 -14.17
N GLN A 164 -3.70 -30.17 -14.76
CA GLN A 164 -4.11 -31.56 -14.92
C GLN A 164 -3.71 -32.02 -16.33
N ASN A 165 -2.42 -32.25 -16.55
CA ASN A 165 -1.96 -33.01 -17.73
C ASN A 165 -2.20 -34.51 -17.45
N GLY A 166 -3.43 -34.95 -17.75
CA GLY A 166 -3.80 -36.36 -17.79
C GLY A 166 -3.65 -36.91 -19.21
N SER A 167 -2.62 -37.73 -19.41
CA SER A 167 -2.47 -38.61 -20.57
C SER A 167 -3.76 -39.41 -20.83
N LYS A 168 -4.24 -39.42 -22.09
CA LYS A 168 -5.13 -40.47 -22.59
C LYS A 168 -4.59 -40.99 -23.92
N MET A 169 -3.96 -42.16 -23.85
CA MET A 169 -3.79 -43.08 -24.95
C MET A 169 -5.05 -43.95 -25.07
N ASN A 170 -5.42 -44.24 -26.32
CA ASN A 170 -6.21 -45.37 -26.85
C ASN A 170 -7.66 -45.59 -26.36
N GLU A 171 -8.61 -45.61 -27.30
CA GLU A 171 -9.16 -46.87 -27.85
C GLU A 171 -10.09 -46.62 -29.04
N GLU A 172 -10.03 -47.54 -30.00
CA GLU A 172 -10.87 -47.69 -31.18
C GLU A 172 -12.36 -47.81 -30.85
N LYS A 173 -13.24 -47.34 -31.76
CA LYS A 173 -14.23 -48.20 -32.44
C LYS A 173 -15.13 -47.45 -33.43
N VAL A 174 -15.04 -47.88 -34.69
CA VAL A 174 -16.13 -48.47 -35.50
C VAL A 174 -17.43 -47.66 -35.71
N LYS A 175 -17.65 -47.27 -36.97
CA LYS A 175 -18.91 -47.19 -37.79
C LYS A 175 -18.80 -45.96 -38.70
N GLY A 176 -19.01 -46.02 -40.01
CA GLY A 176 -19.40 -47.05 -40.97
C GLY A 176 -19.39 -46.39 -42.35
#